data_AF-A0A6I6GI14-F1
#
_entry.id   AF-A0A6I6GI14-F1
#
_cell.length_a   1.000
_cell.length_b   1.000
_cell.length_c   1.000
_cell.angle_alpha   90.00
_cell.angle_beta   90.00
_cell.angle_gamma   90.00
#
_symmetry.space_group_name_H-M   'P 1'
#
loop_
_entity.id
_entity.type
_entity.pdbx_description
1 polymer ?
#
loop_
_entity_poly.entity_id
_entity_poly.type
_entity_poly.pdbx_seq_one_letter_code
_entity_poly.pdbx_strand_id
1 'polypeptide(L)'
;MGTCLLMAVFTTVVPSLLVSAGLKRVGSSNVAIISSVGPIVTIFQAWYFLGEPFGWQQAIGTVLVVAGVLWVSKKTTQQTKPA
;
A
#
# COMPACT_ATOMS: atom_id res chain seq x y z
N MET A 1 16.62 21.31 9.36
CA MET A 1 17.37 20.05 9.55
C MET A 1 16.58 19.00 10.35
N GLY A 2 16.00 19.35 11.51
CA GLY A 2 15.36 18.35 12.40
C GLY A 2 14.06 17.71 11.91
N THR A 3 13.26 18.40 11.08
CA THR A 3 11.96 17.89 10.58
C THR A 3 12.11 16.72 9.60
N CYS A 4 13.18 16.70 8.79
CA CYS A 4 13.48 15.59 7.89
C CYS A 4 13.79 14.30 8.66
N LEU A 5 14.48 14.42 9.80
CA LEU A 5 14.82 13.31 10.68
C LEU A 5 13.56 12.71 11.31
N LEU A 6 12.64 13.55 11.78
CA LEU A 6 11.34 13.11 12.31
C LEU A 6 10.51 12.38 11.25
N MET A 7 10.40 12.93 10.04
CA MET A 7 9.68 12.31 8.93
C MET A 7 10.26 10.95 8.55
N ALA A 8 11.59 10.84 8.44
CA ALA A 8 12.26 9.59 8.09
C ALA A 8 12.03 8.49 9.15
N VAL A 9 12.09 8.83 10.43
CA VAL A 9 11.85 7.86 11.51
C VAL A 9 10.38 7.41 11.51
N PHE A 10 9.44 8.35 11.39
CA PHE A 10 8.01 8.03 11.42
C PHE A 10 7.53 7.27 10.17
N THR A 11 8.02 7.59 8.97
CA THR A 11 7.56 6.95 7.73
C THR A 11 8.28 5.65 7.40
N THR A 12 9.47 5.41 7.98
CA THR A 12 10.29 4.25 7.61
C THR A 12 10.56 3.35 8.81
N VAL A 13 11.13 3.88 9.88
CA VAL A 13 11.60 3.06 11.01
C VAL A 13 10.42 2.48 11.78
N VAL A 14 9.45 3.30 12.17
CA VAL A 14 8.26 2.85 12.91
C VAL A 14 7.47 1.79 12.14
N PRO A 15 7.02 2.02 10.89
CA PRO A 15 6.23 1.03 10.16
C PRO A 15 7.03 -0.24 9.86
N SER A 16 8.33 -0.15 9.56
CA SER A 16 9.16 -1.36 9.33
C SER A 16 9.24 -2.25 10.57
N LEU A 17 9.38 -1.65 11.76
CA LEU A 17 9.39 -2.40 13.02
C LEU A 17 8.01 -3.00 13.35
N LEU A 18 6.92 -2.25 13.11
CA LEU A 18 5.55 -2.73 13.29
C LEU A 18 5.23 -3.90 12.36
N VAL A 19 5.64 -3.83 11.09
CA VAL A 19 5.46 -4.90 10.10
C VAL A 19 6.25 -6.14 10.52
N SER A 20 7.49 -6.00 10.98
CA SER A 20 8.31 -7.10 11.48
C SER A 20 7.72 -7.75 12.74
N ALA A 21 7.24 -6.94 13.69
CA ALA A 21 6.54 -7.43 14.89
C ALA A 21 5.20 -8.10 14.56
N GLY A 22 4.45 -7.56 13.60
CA GLY A 22 3.22 -8.12 13.05
C GLY A 22 3.46 -9.45 12.35
N LEU A 23 4.56 -9.59 11.60
CA LEU A 23 4.97 -10.85 10.98
C LEU A 23 5.17 -11.94 12.05
N LYS A 24 5.80 -11.58 13.17
CA LYS A 24 6.05 -12.48 14.30
C LYS A 24 4.77 -12.90 15.06
N ARG A 25 3.74 -12.06 15.08
CA ARG A 25 2.47 -12.33 15.82
C ARG A 25 1.35 -12.92 14.98
N VAL A 26 1.21 -12.48 13.72
CA VAL A 26 0.04 -12.76 12.87
C VAL A 26 0.41 -13.65 11.66
N GLY A 27 1.71 -13.89 11.44
CA GLY A 27 2.22 -14.72 10.34
C GLY A 27 2.36 -13.98 9.02
N SER A 28 3.30 -14.42 8.16
CA SER A 28 3.64 -13.77 6.88
C SER A 28 2.43 -13.61 5.94
N SER A 29 1.52 -14.58 5.94
CA SER A 29 0.31 -14.58 5.11
C SER A 29 -0.59 -13.37 5.39
N ASN A 30 -0.89 -13.10 6.65
CA ASN A 30 -1.79 -12.00 7.03
C ASN A 30 -1.15 -10.62 6.75
N VAL A 31 0.16 -10.49 6.96
CA VAL A 31 0.86 -9.24 6.64
C VAL A 31 0.94 -8.99 5.13
N ALA A 32 1.06 -10.04 4.30
CA ALA A 32 0.99 -9.93 2.85
C ALA A 32 -0.40 -9.47 2.36
N ILE A 33 -1.47 -9.93 3.02
CA ILE A 33 -2.84 -9.45 2.76
C ILE A 33 -2.96 -7.97 3.12
N ILE A 34 -2.50 -7.55 4.30
CA ILE A 34 -2.50 -6.14 4.72
C ILE A 34 -1.71 -5.26 3.72
N SER A 35 -0.54 -5.72 3.25
CA SER A 35 0.26 -4.97 2.27
C SER A 35 -0.46 -4.84 0.92
N SER A 36 -1.21 -5.86 0.52
CA SER A 36 -2.03 -5.84 -0.71
C SER A 36 -3.21 -4.87 -0.64
N VAL A 37 -3.64 -4.49 0.58
CA VAL A 37 -4.68 -3.47 0.80
C VAL A 37 -4.10 -2.05 0.68
N GLY A 38 -2.78 -1.88 0.82
CA GLY A 38 -2.09 -0.60 0.73
C GLY A 38 -2.46 0.22 -0.52
N PRO A 39 -2.35 -0.33 -1.74
CA PRO A 39 -2.69 0.40 -2.96
C PRO A 39 -4.16 0.81 -3.03
N ILE A 40 -5.08 -0.03 -2.53
CA ILE A 40 -6.52 0.26 -2.54
C ILE A 40 -6.82 1.45 -1.62
N VAL A 41 -6.22 1.45 -0.42
CA VAL A 41 -6.34 2.56 0.55
C VAL A 41 -5.72 3.84 0.00
N THR A 42 -4.57 3.75 -0.67
CA THR A 42 -3.94 4.92 -1.32
C THR A 42 -4.81 5.50 -2.43
N ILE A 43 -5.44 4.66 -3.27
CA ILE A 43 -6.37 5.12 -4.32
C ILE A 43 -7.60 5.80 -3.68
N PHE A 44 -8.17 5.20 -2.64
CA PHE A 44 -9.31 5.78 -1.92
C PHE A 44 -8.94 7.14 -1.31
N GLN A 45 -7.77 7.24 -0.68
CA GLN A 45 -7.29 8.49 -0.12
C GLN A 45 -7.03 9.54 -1.22
N ALA A 46 -6.49 9.15 -2.37
CA ALA A 46 -6.30 10.04 -3.50
C ALA A 46 -7.65 10.59 -4.01
N TRP A 47 -8.68 9.77 -4.12
CA TRP A 47 -10.03 10.22 -4.50
C TRP A 47 -10.66 11.15 -3.46
N TYR A 48 -10.54 10.82 -2.17
CA TYR A 48 -11.15 11.58 -1.08
C TYR A 48 -10.45 12.92 -0.80
N PHE A 49 -9.12 12.97 -0.84
CA PHE A 49 -8.36 14.18 -0.52
C PHE A 49 -8.28 15.18 -1.66
N LEU A 50 -8.28 14.71 -2.92
CA LEU A 50 -7.93 15.58 -4.05
C LEU A 50 -9.10 16.47 -4.49
N GLY A 51 -10.36 16.09 -4.25
CA GLY A 51 -11.55 16.97 -4.27
C GLY A 51 -11.86 17.75 -5.57
N GLU A 52 -11.01 17.68 -6.60
CA GLU A 52 -11.15 18.37 -7.88
C GLU A 52 -11.84 17.47 -8.92
N PRO A 53 -12.55 18.07 -9.91
CA PRO A 53 -13.17 17.30 -10.99
C PRO A 53 -12.08 16.53 -11.72
N PHE A 54 -12.16 15.19 -11.66
CA PHE A 54 -11.22 14.26 -12.29
C PHE A 54 -10.94 14.66 -13.74
N GLY A 55 -9.86 15.41 -13.95
CA GLY A 55 -9.39 15.75 -15.28
C GLY A 55 -8.99 14.49 -16.03
N TRP A 56 -9.00 14.54 -17.36
CA TRP A 56 -8.65 13.41 -18.22
C TRP A 56 -7.30 12.77 -17.87
N GLN A 57 -6.33 13.59 -17.43
CA GLN A 57 -5.01 13.13 -17.00
C GLN A 57 -5.05 12.32 -15.69
N GLN A 58 -5.89 12.70 -14.71
CA GLN A 58 -6.09 11.91 -13.50
C GLN A 58 -6.82 10.61 -13.81
N ALA A 59 -7.82 10.63 -14.68
CA ALA A 59 -8.53 9.43 -15.09
C ALA A 59 -7.59 8.37 -15.70
N ILE A 60 -6.69 8.79 -16.60
CA ILE A 60 -5.66 7.90 -17.17
C ILE A 60 -4.72 7.38 -16.09
N GLY A 61 -4.24 8.26 -15.20
CA GLY A 61 -3.37 7.87 -14.08
C GLY A 61 -4.02 6.86 -13.14
N THR A 62 -5.28 7.07 -12.76
CA THR A 62 -6.06 6.16 -11.91
C THR A 62 -6.30 4.83 -12.60
N VAL A 63 -6.68 4.82 -13.89
CA VAL A 63 -6.86 3.57 -14.66
C VAL A 63 -5.55 2.79 -14.74
N LEU A 64 -4.42 3.46 -14.98
CA LEU A 64 -3.09 2.84 -15.03
C LEU A 64 -2.70 2.22 -13.68
N VAL A 65 -2.91 2.96 -12.58
CA VAL A 65 -2.62 2.48 -11.22
C VAL A 65 -3.53 1.31 -10.85
N VAL A 66 -4.84 1.40 -11.10
CA VAL A 66 -5.80 0.31 -10.84
C VAL A 66 -5.42 -0.93 -11.65
N ALA A 67 -5.08 -0.79 -12.93
CA ALA A 67 -4.63 -1.91 -13.76
C ALA A 67 -3.35 -2.56 -13.22
N GLY A 68 -2.35 -1.76 -12.82
CA GLY A 68 -1.11 -2.25 -12.22
C GLY A 68 -1.34 -2.98 -10.90
N VAL A 69 -2.18 -2.43 -10.02
CA VAL A 69 -2.55 -3.03 -8.73
C VAL A 69 -3.30 -4.34 -8.93
N LEU A 70 -4.28 -4.39 -9.83
CA LEU A 70 -5.01 -5.62 -10.15
C LEU A 70 -4.08 -6.70 -10.68
N TRP A 71 -3.10 -6.35 -11.51
CA TRP A 71 -2.13 -7.29 -12.06
C TRP A 71 -1.18 -7.85 -10.98
N VAL A 72 -0.69 -7.00 -10.08
CA VAL A 72 0.13 -7.41 -8.94
C VAL A 72 -0.68 -8.24 -7.93
N SER A 73 -1.89 -7.80 -7.60
CA SER A 73 -2.78 -8.48 -6.65
C SER A 73 -3.10 -9.90 -7.10
N LYS A 74 -3.33 -10.11 -8.41
CA LYS A 74 -3.52 -11.45 -8.99
C LYS A 74 -2.31 -12.39 -8.80
N LYS A 75 -1.09 -11.84 -8.72
CA LYS A 75 0.13 -12.63 -8.45
C LYS A 75 0.30 -12.96 -6.97
N THR A 76 -0.07 -12.05 -6.07
CA THR A 76 0.15 -12.22 -4.62
C THR A 76 -0.76 -13.28 -4.00
N THR A 77 -1.95 -13.53 -4.55
CA THR A 77 -2.84 -14.63 -4.12
C THR A 77 -2.23 -16.04 -4.34
N GLN A 78 -1.13 -16.17 -5.09
CA GLN A 78 -0.49 -17.46 -5.39
C GLN A 78 0.67 -17.84 -4.44
N GLN A 79 0.93 -17.09 -3.35
CA GLN A 79 2.03 -17.39 -2.41
C GLN A 79 1.62 -18.09 -1.10
N THR A 80 0.41 -18.64 -1.02
CA THR A 80 -0.01 -19.52 0.10
C THR A 80 -0.61 -20.82 -0.41
N LYS A 81 0.20 -21.61 -1.12
CA LYS A 81 -0.01 -23.06 -1.16
C LYS A 81 1.01 -23.70 -0.20
N PRO A 82 0.65 -24.06 1.04
CA PRO A 82 1.38 -25.07 1.76
C PRO A 82 1.08 -26.41 1.08
N ALA A 83 2.12 -27.03 0.52
CA ALA A 83 2.12 -28.44 0.16
C ALA A 83 2.40 -29.28 1.41
#